data_AF-A0A147HRH0-F1
#
_entry.id   AF-A0A147HRH0-F1
#
_cell.length_a   1.000
_cell.length_b   1.000
_cell.length_c   1.000
_cell.angle_alpha   90.00
_cell.angle_beta   90.00
_cell.angle_gamma   90.00
#
_symmetry.space_group_name_H-M   'P 1'
#
loop_
_entity.id
_entity.type
_entity.pdbx_description
1 polymer ?
#
loop_
_entity_poly.entity_id
_entity_poly.type
_entity_poly.pdbx_seq_one_letter_code
_entity_poly.pdbx_strand_id
1 'polypeptide(L)'
;MAKDTTGRLHVTVKSGGKRKLSSKLWLERQLNDPYVAKAKAMGYRSRAAFKLLEIDDKYRLLKPGMTVVDLGAAPGGWSQIAAKRTGAADGKGKVVAIDLLEMGEIPGVT
;
A
#
# COMPACT_ATOMS: atom_id res chain seq x y z
N MET A 1 -10.14 -19.77 -16.20
CA MET A 1 -9.40 -18.53 -15.88
C MET A 1 -8.23 -18.46 -16.84
N ALA A 2 -8.09 -17.34 -17.58
CA ALA A 2 -6.94 -17.16 -18.46
C ALA A 2 -5.72 -16.72 -17.64
N LYS A 3 -4.52 -17.22 -17.97
CA LYS A 3 -3.28 -16.69 -17.40
C LYS A 3 -2.90 -15.43 -18.18
N ASP A 4 -2.56 -14.35 -17.47
CA ASP A 4 -2.02 -13.15 -18.10
C ASP A 4 -0.56 -13.35 -18.57
N THR A 5 0.02 -12.35 -19.22
CA THR A 5 1.40 -12.37 -19.73
C THR A 5 2.47 -12.54 -18.65
N THR A 6 2.10 -12.44 -17.38
CA THR A 6 2.97 -12.68 -16.22
C THR A 6 2.74 -14.04 -15.57
N GLY A 7 1.87 -14.88 -16.15
CA GLY A 7 1.51 -16.20 -15.64
C GLY A 7 0.49 -16.17 -14.49
N ARG A 8 -0.05 -14.98 -14.13
CA ARG A 8 -1.01 -14.83 -13.05
C ARG A 8 -2.42 -15.16 -13.53
N LEU A 9 -3.22 -15.71 -12.61
CA LEU A 9 -4.63 -15.96 -12.88
C LEU A 9 -5.36 -14.64 -13.04
N HIS A 10 -5.80 -14.33 -14.27
CA HIS A 10 -6.59 -13.15 -14.55
C HIS A 10 -8.01 -13.35 -14.02
N VAL A 11 -8.43 -12.46 -13.12
CA VAL A 11 -9.76 -12.45 -12.54
C VAL A 11 -10.68 -11.63 -13.44
N THR A 12 -11.64 -12.30 -14.07
CA THR A 12 -12.68 -11.62 -14.86
C THR A 12 -13.92 -11.37 -14.03
N VAL A 13 -14.39 -10.13 -14.02
CA VAL A 13 -15.62 -9.74 -13.33
C VAL A 13 -16.83 -10.20 -14.14
N LYS A 14 -17.67 -11.07 -13.57
CA LYS A 14 -18.92 -11.52 -14.20
C LYS A 14 -19.87 -10.33 -14.36
N SER A 15 -20.51 -10.22 -15.54
CA SER A 15 -21.62 -9.27 -15.71
C SER A 15 -22.85 -9.80 -14.95
N GLY A 16 -23.13 -9.23 -13.78
CA GLY A 16 -24.37 -9.46 -13.04
C GLY A 16 -25.07 -8.13 -12.76
N GLY A 17 -26.25 -7.93 -13.36
CA GLY A 17 -27.12 -6.76 -13.14
C GLY A 17 -26.55 -5.38 -13.57
N LYS A 18 -27.26 -4.31 -13.19
CA LYS A 18 -27.18 -2.86 -13.56
C LYS A 18 -25.78 -2.17 -13.52
N ARG A 19 -24.66 -2.87 -13.39
CA ARG A 19 -23.32 -2.25 -13.37
C ARG A 19 -22.95 -1.70 -14.75
N LYS A 20 -22.59 -0.42 -14.79
CA LYS A 20 -22.04 0.26 -15.98
C LYS A 20 -20.74 -0.42 -16.42
N LEU A 21 -20.49 -0.45 -17.73
CA LEU A 21 -19.26 -1.01 -18.32
C LEU A 21 -17.99 -0.42 -17.69
N SER A 22 -17.97 0.89 -17.46
CA SER A 22 -16.83 1.58 -16.82
C SER A 22 -16.54 1.07 -15.40
N SER A 23 -17.59 0.73 -14.63
CA SER A 23 -17.44 0.17 -13.28
C SER A 23 -16.88 -1.24 -13.32
N LYS A 24 -17.33 -2.07 -14.28
CA LYS A 24 -16.78 -3.41 -14.51
C LYS A 24 -15.28 -3.35 -14.85
N LEU A 25 -14.92 -2.53 -15.84
CA LEU A 25 -13.53 -2.38 -16.29
C LEU A 25 -12.64 -1.80 -15.18
N TRP A 26 -13.15 -0.88 -14.37
CA TRP A 26 -12.42 -0.37 -13.21
C TRP A 26 -12.15 -1.48 -12.20
N LEU A 27 -13.17 -2.27 -11.85
CA LEU A 27 -13.02 -3.36 -10.86
C LEU A 27 -12.07 -4.45 -11.37
N GLU A 28 -12.19 -4.83 -12.64
CA GLU A 28 -11.31 -5.81 -13.27
C GLU A 28 -9.84 -5.32 -13.26
N ARG A 29 -9.57 -4.04 -13.52
CA ARG A 29 -8.23 -3.46 -13.37
C ARG A 29 -7.71 -3.51 -11.94
N GLN A 30 -8.54 -3.21 -10.95
CA GLN A 30 -8.12 -3.24 -9.54
C GLN A 30 -7.81 -4.67 -9.07
N LEU A 31 -8.64 -5.64 -9.46
CA LEU A 31 -8.47 -7.05 -9.09
C LEU A 31 -7.22 -7.68 -9.71
N ASN A 32 -6.84 -7.23 -10.91
CA ASN A 32 -5.68 -7.72 -11.62
C ASN A 32 -4.45 -6.81 -11.43
N ASP A 33 -4.48 -5.86 -10.49
CA ASP A 33 -3.36 -4.95 -10.31
C ASP A 33 -2.13 -5.69 -9.73
N PRO A 34 -0.98 -5.64 -10.42
CA PRO A 34 0.18 -6.43 -10.03
C PRO A 34 0.78 -5.99 -8.69
N TYR A 35 0.60 -4.74 -8.29
CA TYR A 35 1.11 -4.21 -7.04
C TYR A 35 0.25 -4.61 -5.84
N VAL A 36 -1.03 -4.95 -6.04
CA VAL A 36 -1.86 -5.53 -4.98
C VAL A 36 -1.33 -6.91 -4.60
N ALA A 37 -1.05 -7.76 -5.60
CA ALA A 37 -0.44 -9.07 -5.37
C ALA A 37 0.96 -8.93 -4.75
N LYS A 38 1.79 -8.02 -5.28
CA LYS A 38 3.13 -7.75 -4.75
C LYS A 38 3.11 -7.24 -3.31
N ALA A 39 2.18 -6.35 -2.97
CA ALA A 39 2.02 -5.83 -1.61
C ALA A 39 1.73 -6.97 -0.62
N LYS A 40 0.77 -7.83 -0.96
CA LYS A 40 0.44 -9.01 -0.15
C LYS A 40 1.66 -9.94 0.02
N ALA A 41 2.36 -10.24 -1.06
CA ALA A 41 3.55 -11.11 -1.02
C ALA A 41 4.69 -10.53 -0.17
N MET A 42 4.80 -9.19 -0.10
CA MET A 42 5.81 -8.49 0.68
C MET A 42 5.33 -8.07 2.08
N GLY A 43 4.10 -8.42 2.49
CA GLY A 43 3.55 -8.03 3.79
C GLY A 43 3.20 -6.54 3.92
N TYR A 44 3.06 -5.81 2.81
CA TYR A 44 2.58 -4.43 2.82
C TYR A 44 1.06 -4.38 2.86
N ARG A 45 0.52 -3.48 3.66
CA ARG A 45 -0.94 -3.31 3.88
C ARG A 45 -1.66 -2.72 2.68
N SER A 46 -0.96 -2.00 1.82
CA SER A 46 -1.52 -1.49 0.57
C SER A 46 -0.46 -1.39 -0.52
N ARG A 47 -0.92 -1.37 -1.76
CA ARG A 47 -0.07 -1.07 -2.92
C ARG A 47 0.55 0.33 -2.88
N ALA A 48 0.00 1.25 -2.07
CA ALA A 48 0.50 2.62 -2.00
C ALA A 48 1.90 2.68 -1.37
N ALA A 49 2.27 1.69 -0.57
CA ALA A 49 3.62 1.54 0.00
C ALA A 49 4.72 1.67 -1.07
N PHE A 50 4.50 1.09 -2.26
CA PHE A 50 5.48 1.18 -3.36
C PHE A 50 5.69 2.61 -3.84
N LYS A 51 4.68 3.48 -3.78
CA LYS A 51 4.82 4.88 -4.17
C LYS A 51 5.82 5.60 -3.27
N LEU A 52 5.64 5.51 -1.95
CA LEU A 52 6.56 6.14 -1.00
C LEU A 52 7.94 5.50 -1.06
N LEU A 53 8.01 4.17 -1.20
CA LEU A 53 9.26 3.45 -1.34
C LEU A 53 10.08 3.95 -2.54
N GLU A 54 9.47 4.05 -3.72
CA GLU A 54 10.13 4.50 -4.95
C GLU A 54 10.50 6.00 -4.90
N ILE A 55 9.61 6.84 -4.34
CA ILE A 55 9.91 8.26 -4.12
C ILE A 55 11.11 8.41 -3.19
N ASP A 56 11.12 7.70 -2.07
CA ASP A 56 12.21 7.77 -1.10
C ASP A 56 13.52 7.17 -1.64
N ASP A 57 13.47 6.09 -2.40
CA ASP A 57 14.67 5.54 -3.04
C ASP A 57 15.31 6.52 -4.02
N LYS A 58 14.49 7.31 -4.73
CA LYS A 58 14.97 8.31 -5.69
C LYS A 58 15.46 9.59 -5.01
N TYR A 59 14.74 10.09 -4.01
CA TYR A 59 14.96 11.42 -3.45
C TYR A 59 15.55 11.42 -2.04
N ARG A 60 15.66 10.26 -1.38
CA ARG A 60 16.21 10.10 -0.03
C ARG A 60 15.57 11.05 1.00
N LEU A 61 14.24 11.11 0.97
CA LEU A 61 13.43 12.02 1.80
C LEU A 61 13.45 11.60 3.27
N LEU A 62 13.39 10.30 3.53
CA LEU A 62 13.30 9.71 4.85
C LEU A 62 14.69 9.24 5.29
N LYS A 63 15.11 9.70 6.47
CA LYS A 63 16.40 9.36 7.07
C LYS A 63 16.20 8.73 8.45
N PRO A 64 17.11 7.86 8.88
CA PRO A 64 17.11 7.34 10.25
C PRO A 64 17.04 8.49 11.27
N GLY A 65 16.21 8.35 12.29
CA GLY A 65 16.06 9.35 13.35
C GLY A 65 14.99 10.42 13.11
N MET A 66 14.41 10.49 11.93
CA MET A 66 13.38 11.51 11.64
C MET A 66 12.08 11.24 12.40
N THR A 67 11.39 12.33 12.72
CA THR A 67 9.98 12.31 13.11
C THR A 67 9.11 12.58 11.90
N VAL A 68 8.14 11.69 11.63
CA VAL A 68 7.25 11.75 10.47
C VAL A 68 5.81 11.73 10.92
N VAL A 69 4.97 12.53 10.27
CA VAL A 69 3.51 12.49 10.43
C VAL A 69 2.88 12.02 9.12
N ASP A 70 2.11 10.94 9.17
CA ASP A 70 1.38 10.36 8.03
C ASP A 70 -0.11 10.71 8.16
N LEU A 71 -0.63 11.53 7.27
CA LEU A 71 -2.01 12.03 7.30
C LEU A 71 -2.87 11.31 6.25
N GLY A 72 -4.03 10.82 6.66
CA GLY A 72 -4.83 9.92 5.81
C GLY A 72 -4.17 8.55 5.70
N ALA A 73 -3.64 8.05 6.82
CA ALA A 73 -2.76 6.90 6.85
C ALA A 73 -3.45 5.58 6.52
N ALA A 74 -4.75 5.41 6.78
CA ALA A 74 -5.42 4.11 6.69
C ALA A 74 -5.35 3.55 5.25
N PRO A 75 -4.89 2.30 5.04
CA PRO A 75 -4.70 1.23 6.03
C PRO A 75 -3.28 1.13 6.65
N GLY A 76 -2.38 2.08 6.36
CA GLY A 76 -1.05 2.21 6.98
C GLY A 76 0.12 1.85 6.07
N GLY A 77 -0.10 1.80 4.74
CA GLY A 77 0.93 1.38 3.79
C GLY A 77 2.14 2.32 3.73
N TRP A 78 1.94 3.64 3.85
CA TRP A 78 3.03 4.62 3.92
C TRP A 78 3.70 4.61 5.29
N SER A 79 2.91 4.49 6.36
CA SER A 79 3.42 4.38 7.73
C SER A 79 4.39 3.20 7.91
N GLN A 80 4.12 2.05 7.28
CA GLN A 80 5.07 0.91 7.27
C GLN A 80 6.43 1.29 6.66
N ILE A 81 6.44 2.03 5.55
CA ILE A 81 7.68 2.45 4.89
C ILE A 81 8.38 3.51 5.74
N ALA A 82 7.64 4.48 6.26
CA ALA A 82 8.17 5.53 7.12
C ALA A 82 8.85 4.94 8.37
N ALA A 83 8.19 4.01 9.06
CA ALA A 83 8.75 3.38 10.26
C ALA A 83 10.04 2.61 9.95
N LYS A 84 10.07 1.87 8.84
CA LYS A 84 11.26 1.15 8.37
C LYS A 84 12.41 2.09 8.01
N ARG A 85 12.16 3.17 7.27
CA ARG A 85 13.21 4.09 6.80
C ARG A 85 13.78 4.97 7.91
N THR A 86 12.95 5.36 8.86
CA THR A 86 13.36 6.19 10.00
C THR A 86 13.94 5.37 11.16
N GLY A 87 13.76 4.05 11.16
CA GLY A 87 14.15 3.17 12.27
C GLY A 87 13.27 3.37 13.49
N ALA A 88 12.00 3.75 13.32
CA ALA A 88 11.09 4.01 14.44
C ALA A 88 10.79 2.75 15.26
N ALA A 89 10.72 1.59 14.62
CA ALA A 89 10.58 0.30 15.31
C ALA A 89 11.80 -0.03 16.20
N ASP A 90 12.97 0.51 15.87
CA ASP A 90 14.21 0.34 16.65
C ASP A 90 14.41 1.47 17.68
N GLY A 91 13.39 2.31 17.90
CA GLY A 91 13.47 3.46 18.81
C GLY A 91 14.37 4.60 18.33
N LYS A 92 14.78 4.60 17.05
CA LYS A 92 15.66 5.64 16.50
C LYS A 92 14.88 6.86 16.03
N GLY A 93 13.75 6.63 15.37
CA GLY A 93 12.84 7.67 14.85
C GLY A 93 11.46 7.61 15.50
N LYS A 94 10.54 8.42 14.98
CA LYS A 94 9.14 8.42 15.41
C LYS A 94 8.22 8.59 14.21
N VAL A 95 7.17 7.78 14.13
CA VAL A 95 6.12 7.94 13.13
C VAL A 95 4.80 8.09 13.86
N VAL A 96 4.03 9.11 13.52
CA VAL A 96 2.67 9.32 13.98
C VAL A 96 1.74 9.22 12.79
N ALA A 97 0.72 8.36 12.87
CA ALA A 97 -0.20 8.13 11.77
C ALA A 97 -1.62 8.52 12.18
N ILE A 98 -2.24 9.38 11.39
CA ILE A 98 -3.54 9.99 11.70
C ILE A 98 -4.50 9.71 10.55
N ASP A 99 -5.64 9.13 10.89
CA ASP A 99 -6.75 8.91 9.97
C ASP A 99 -8.09 8.98 10.73
N LEU A 100 -9.18 9.21 10.00
CA LEU A 100 -10.53 9.08 10.53
C LEU A 100 -10.96 7.60 10.62
N LEU A 101 -10.39 6.75 9.77
CA LEU A 101 -10.64 5.32 9.75
C LEU A 101 -9.66 4.60 10.66
N GLU A 102 -10.15 3.55 11.32
CA GLU A 102 -9.30 2.67 12.09
C GLU A 102 -8.31 1.91 11.20
N MET A 103 -7.12 1.66 11.73
CA MET A 103 -6.14 0.77 11.14
C MET A 103 -5.44 -0.04 12.23
N GLY A 104 -4.99 -1.25 11.88
CA GLY A 104 -4.27 -2.09 12.84
C GLY A 104 -2.94 -1.47 13.27
N GLU A 105 -2.39 -1.91 14.38
CA GLU A 105 -1.11 -1.39 14.89
C GLU A 105 0.09 -1.73 14.00
N ILE A 106 1.02 -0.79 13.84
CA ILE A 106 2.27 -0.99 13.10
C ILE A 106 3.44 -0.77 14.08
N PRO A 107 4.41 -1.70 14.16
CA PRO A 107 5.57 -1.52 15.03
C PRO A 107 6.29 -0.19 14.76
N GLY A 108 6.52 0.59 15.82
CA GLY A 108 7.18 1.90 15.74
C GLY A 108 6.29 3.04 15.23
N VAL A 109 4.99 2.83 15.06
CA VAL A 109 4.02 3.87 14.68
C VAL A 109 3.06 4.11 15.84
N THR A 110 2.82 5.38 16.16
CA THR A 110 1.80 5.84 17.11
C THR A 110 0.58 6.35 16.36
#